data_AF-A0A3D6CFY5-F1
#
_entry.id   AF-A0A3D6CFY5-F1
#
_cell.length_a   1.000
_cell.length_b   1.000
_cell.length_c   1.000
_cell.angle_alpha   90.00
_cell.angle_beta   90.00
_cell.angle_gamma   90.00
#
_symmetry.space_group_name_H-M   'P 1'
#
loop_
_entity.id
_entity.type
_entity.pdbx_description
1 polymer ?
#
loop_
_entity_poly.entity_id
_entity_poly.type
_entity_poly.pdbx_seq_one_letter_code
_entity_poly.pdbx_strand_id
1 'polypeptide(L)'
;MILDNNLEHALEDLQKNGYTCSFIKNNDYIYCTEKDMNFRSYELNITEKFRFEDKQEPSRNSILYAIESPEFGVKGFLLHG
;
A
#
# COMPACT_ATOMS: atom_id res chain seq x y z
N MET A 1 18.56 -1.90 15.50
CA MET A 1 17.74 -2.15 14.30
C MET A 1 18.10 -1.09 13.29
N ILE A 2 18.73 -1.48 12.18
CA ILE A 2 18.94 -0.56 11.06
C ILE A 2 17.57 -0.45 10.38
N LEU A 3 16.93 0.71 10.49
CA LEU A 3 15.81 1.09 9.64
C LEU A 3 16.40 1.37 8.25
N ASP A 4 16.73 0.31 7.52
CA ASP A 4 17.00 0.43 6.10
C ASP A 4 15.66 0.81 5.45
N ASN A 5 15.50 2.09 5.13
CA ASN A 5 14.34 2.67 4.44
C ASN A 5 14.27 2.19 2.98
N ASN A 6 14.28 0.87 2.77
CA ASN A 6 14.08 0.27 1.47
C ASN A 6 12.62 -0.23 1.37
N LEU A 7 12.10 -0.25 0.13
CA LEU A 7 10.72 -0.61 -0.14
C LEU A 7 10.37 -2.05 0.30
N GLU A 8 11.33 -2.96 0.15
CA GLU A 8 11.16 -4.38 0.44
C GLU A 8 10.93 -4.65 1.92
N HIS A 9 11.75 -4.07 2.81
CA HIS A 9 11.57 -4.18 4.26
C HIS A 9 10.24 -3.58 4.72
N ALA A 10 9.84 -2.43 4.15
CA ALA A 10 8.54 -1.84 4.47
C ALA A 10 7.37 -2.74 4.07
N LEU A 11 7.46 -3.39 2.90
CA LEU A 11 6.46 -4.38 2.47
C LEU A 11 6.44 -5.60 3.38
N GLU A 12 7.60 -6.14 3.76
CA GLU A 12 7.68 -7.27 4.69
C GLU A 12 7.06 -6.94 6.05
N ASP A 13 7.32 -5.74 6.58
CA ASP A 13 6.78 -5.31 7.87
C ASP A 13 5.27 -5.12 7.80
N LEU A 14 4.74 -4.55 6.71
CA LEU A 14 3.30 -4.49 6.48
C LEU A 14 2.68 -5.89 6.39
N GLN A 15 3.30 -6.83 5.68
CA GLN A 15 2.82 -8.21 5.58
C GLN A 15 2.80 -8.91 6.95
N LYS A 16 3.84 -8.73 7.77
CA LYS A 16 3.89 -9.25 9.16
C LYS A 16 2.77 -8.65 10.04
N ASN A 17 2.36 -7.42 9.76
CA ASN A 17 1.24 -6.73 10.42
C ASN A 17 -0.14 -7.03 9.82
N GLY A 18 -0.23 -7.98 8.88
CA GLY A 18 -1.49 -8.48 8.32
C GLY A 18 -2.00 -7.71 7.10
N TYR A 19 -1.21 -6.77 6.54
CA TYR A 19 -1.53 -6.13 5.26
C TYR A 19 -1.15 -7.06 4.11
N THR A 20 -2.06 -7.97 3.77
CA THR A 20 -1.83 -9.04 2.80
C THR A 20 -2.49 -8.81 1.45
N CYS A 21 -3.36 -7.81 1.34
CA CYS A 21 -3.99 -7.46 0.07
C CYS A 21 -3.14 -6.47 -0.75
N SER A 22 -3.12 -6.63 -2.06
CA SER A 22 -2.56 -5.65 -2.99
C SER A 22 -3.70 -4.84 -3.60
N PHE A 23 -3.60 -3.52 -3.43
CA PHE A 23 -4.58 -2.57 -3.92
C PHE A 23 -4.09 -1.88 -5.19
N ILE A 24 -4.92 -1.92 -6.23
CA ILE A 24 -4.67 -1.26 -7.51
C ILE A 24 -5.68 -0.13 -7.66
N LYS A 25 -5.19 1.11 -7.79
CA LYS A 25 -6.06 2.26 -8.05
C LYS A 25 -6.47 2.28 -9.52
N ASN A 26 -7.77 2.26 -9.77
CA ASN A 26 -8.38 2.57 -11.06
C ASN A 26 -8.94 3.99 -11.05
N ASN A 27 -9.66 4.38 -12.10
CA ASN A 27 -10.28 5.70 -12.17
C ASN A 27 -11.43 5.88 -11.17
N ASP A 28 -12.27 4.85 -10.99
CA ASP A 28 -13.52 4.97 -10.22
C ASP A 28 -13.52 4.19 -8.89
N TYR A 29 -12.55 3.31 -8.68
CA TYR A 29 -12.46 2.41 -7.54
C TYR A 29 -11.02 1.96 -7.26
N ILE A 30 -10.81 1.36 -6.10
CA ILE A 30 -9.59 0.66 -5.70
C ILE A 30 -9.89 -0.84 -5.70
N TYR A 31 -9.16 -1.60 -6.50
CA TYR A 31 -9.33 -3.04 -6.65
C TYR A 31 -8.39 -3.80 -5.72
N CYS A 32 -8.91 -4.79 -5.00
CA CYS A 32 -8.16 -5.74 -4.20
C CYS A 32 -8.01 -7.06 -4.96
N THR A 33 -6.78 -7.45 -5.27
CA THR A 33 -6.50 -8.63 -6.10
C THR A 33 -6.82 -9.96 -5.40
N GLU A 34 -6.60 -10.06 -4.10
CA GLU A 34 -6.72 -11.31 -3.34
C GLU A 34 -8.17 -11.67 -3.01
N LYS A 35 -9.06 -10.67 -3.01
CA LYS A 35 -10.48 -10.85 -2.71
C LYS A 35 -11.37 -10.70 -3.93
N ASP A 36 -10.82 -10.27 -5.07
CA ASP A 36 -11.57 -9.90 -6.27
C ASP A 36 -12.72 -8.92 -5.94
N MET A 37 -12.36 -7.83 -5.23
CA MET A 37 -13.32 -6.86 -4.71
C MET A 37 -12.92 -5.43 -5.08
N ASN A 38 -13.93 -4.62 -5.39
CA ASN A 38 -13.78 -3.19 -5.65
C ASN A 38 -14.24 -2.39 -4.43
N PHE A 39 -13.44 -1.40 -4.05
CA PHE A 39 -13.71 -0.48 -2.96
C PHE A 39 -13.86 0.95 -3.49
N ARG A 40 -14.79 1.68 -2.90
CA ARG A 40 -14.86 3.13 -3.01
C ARG A 40 -13.86 3.76 -2.05
N SER A 41 -13.40 4.97 -2.38
CA SER A 41 -12.39 5.66 -1.58
C SER A 41 -12.82 5.92 -0.12
N TYR A 42 -14.12 6.08 0.14
CA TYR A 42 -14.65 6.31 1.49
C TYR A 42 -14.75 5.03 2.34
N GLU A 43 -14.58 3.85 1.73
CA GLU A 43 -14.56 2.54 2.42
C GLU A 43 -13.14 2.16 2.88
N LEU A 44 -12.15 3.03 2.61
CA LEU A 44 -10.74 2.79 2.81
C LEU A 44 -10.09 3.92 3.60
N ASN A 45 -9.22 3.54 4.53
CA ASN A 45 -8.43 4.44 5.35
C ASN A 45 -6.95 4.19 5.10
N ILE A 46 -6.20 5.25 4.80
CA ILE A 46 -4.74 5.18 4.78
C ILE A 46 -4.25 5.27 6.23
N THR A 47 -3.61 4.23 6.71
CA THR A 47 -3.07 4.16 8.09
C THR A 47 -1.60 4.57 8.14
N GLU A 48 -0.83 4.24 7.10
CA GLU A 48 0.59 4.59 7.00
C GLU A 48 0.97 4.98 5.57
N LYS A 49 2.04 5.78 5.45
CA LYS A 49 2.59 6.24 4.18
C LYS A 49 4.10 6.28 4.24
N PHE A 50 4.74 5.63 3.29
CA PHE A 50 6.19 5.61 3.13
C PHE A 50 6.56 6.19 1.77
N ARG A 51 7.55 7.08 1.73
CA ARG A 51 8.05 7.66 0.49
C ARG A 51 9.48 7.18 0.28
N PHE A 52 9.73 6.59 -0.88
CA PHE A 52 11.04 6.13 -1.31
C PHE A 52 11.50 7.02 -2.45
N GLU A 53 12.66 7.65 -2.27
CA GLU A 53 13.24 8.56 -3.25
C GLU A 53 14.57 8.02 -3.75
N ASP A 54 14.73 8.00 -5.06
CA ASP A 54 16.00 7.73 -5.72
C ASP A 54 16.58 9.06 -6.20
N LYS A 55 17.71 9.46 -5.61
CA LYS A 55 18.39 10.72 -5.91
C LYS A 55 19.00 10.74 -7.31
N GLN A 56 19.27 9.58 -7.91
CA GLN A 56 19.87 9.47 -9.23
C GLN A 56 18.81 9.34 -10.32
N GLU A 57 17.72 8.63 -10.05
CA GLU A 57 16.63 8.43 -10.99
C GLU A 57 15.27 8.81 -10.37
N PRO A 58 14.85 10.09 -10.44
CA PRO A 58 13.58 10.54 -9.86
C PRO A 58 12.34 9.80 -10.37
N SER A 59 12.42 9.16 -11.55
CA SER A 59 11.37 8.29 -12.11
C SER A 59 11.22 6.96 -11.37
N ARG A 60 12.14 6.60 -10.46
CA ARG A 60 12.04 5.44 -9.57
C ARG A 60 11.48 5.80 -8.19
N ASN A 61 11.12 7.06 -7.97
CA ASN A 61 10.47 7.47 -6.73
C ASN A 61 9.14 6.72 -6.59
N SER A 62 8.83 6.29 -5.37
CA SER A 62 7.57 5.60 -5.11
C SER A 62 7.01 5.96 -3.74
N ILE A 63 5.71 5.70 -3.57
CA ILE A 63 4.98 5.87 -2.34
C ILE A 63 4.23 4.56 -2.07
N LEU A 64 4.48 3.99 -0.90
CA LEU A 64 3.73 2.84 -0.39
C LEU A 64 2.71 3.35 0.63
N TYR A 65 1.45 2.98 0.42
CA TYR A 65 0.35 3.27 1.34
C TYR A 65 -0.08 1.98 2.02
N ALA A 66 -0.18 1.99 3.35
CA ALA A 66 -0.90 0.96 4.09
C ALA A 66 -2.37 1.39 4.18
N ILE A 67 -3.27 0.49 3.80
CA ILE A 67 -4.70 0.78 3.64
C ILE A 67 -5.51 -0.27 4.39
N GLU A 68 -6.49 0.19 5.16
CA GLU A 68 -7.46 -0.65 5.84
C GLU A 68 -8.88 -0.34 5.38
N SER A 69 -9.71 -1.37 5.30
CA SER A 69 -11.16 -1.26 5.16
C SER A 69 -11.81 -1.81 6.43
N PRO A 70 -12.16 -0.96 7.41
CA PRO A 70 -12.70 -1.42 8.69
C PRO A 70 -14.02 -2.18 8.55
N GLU A 71 -14.89 -1.72 7.65
CA GLU A 71 -16.21 -2.32 7.42
C GLU A 71 -16.10 -3.76 6.89
N PHE A 72 -15.11 -4.02 6.03
CA PHE A 72 -14.92 -5.33 5.40
C PHE A 72 -13.80 -6.15 6.05
N GLY A 73 -13.14 -5.63 7.09
CA GLY A 73 -12.02 -6.29 7.77
C GLY A 73 -10.83 -6.59 6.86
N VAL A 74 -10.57 -5.73 5.86
CA VAL A 74 -9.52 -5.93 4.86
C VAL A 74 -8.32 -5.04 5.16
N LYS A 75 -7.11 -5.59 5.07
CA LYS A 75 -5.87 -4.83 5.16
C LYS A 75 -4.99 -5.13 3.95
N GLY A 76 -4.41 -4.10 3.37
CA GLY A 76 -3.54 -4.22 2.22
C GLY A 76 -2.69 -3.00 1.97
N PHE A 77 -1.95 -3.02 0.88
CA PHE A 77 -1.06 -1.93 0.53
C PHE A 77 -1.26 -1.52 -0.93
N LEU A 78 -0.96 -0.26 -1.21
CA LEU A 78 -0.93 0.28 -2.57
C LEU A 78 0.45 0.87 -2.83
N LEU A 79 1.11 0.40 -3.88
CA LEU A 79 2.36 0.97 -4.38
C LEU A 79 2.05 1.91 -5.54
N HIS A 80 2.55 3.13 -5.46
CA HIS A 80 2.43 4.15 -6.51
C HIS A 80 3.82 4.70 -6.86
N GLY A 81 4.15 4.75 -8.15
CA GLY A 81 5.40 5.28 -8.68
C GLY A 81 5.18 5.87 -10.07
#